data_AF-A0A2E5KT15-F1
#
_entry.id   AF-A0A2E5KT15-F1
#
_cell.length_a   1.000
_cell.length_b   1.000
_cell.length_c   1.000
_cell.angle_alpha   90.00
_cell.angle_beta   90.00
_cell.angle_gamma   90.00
#
_symmetry.space_group_name_H-M   'P 1'
#
loop_
_entity.id
_entity.type
_entity.pdbx_description
1 polymer ?
#
loop_
_entity_poly.entity_id
_entity_poly.type
_entity_poly.pdbx_seq_one_letter_code
_entity_poly.pdbx_strand_id
1 'polypeptide(L)'
;MVAQFVTTEAQNRFAIPATDQAGLISDSFSRCLGEVESLGAFYDASEFVDRNEFSTFTRSVISQFPGLQALEWVPRVPGSEREEFLARALADGFARFEISERAKDGSLVRAGEREAYFPVYYVEPLAGNEAAIGLDLASNSARRSALDTVRDQGAMTLAQRITLVQETGSQAGVLAVLPVHGGGVVPTTLESRRNSLRGYALGVLRIGEVLKLVLDPIEGDNGFDVSLFDLGAEPDKSLLHFEALNHASHQTASTLDDHLSSDHHVSSSFRMADRTWAVVLRPRDNLISVFEVLAPLGAAAFLIFPTGVLALFVFNVRTRASDIALRVQERTLALQQSESQMRLIADSVPANITFFDTERVFRFVNDAALTWYGKPRESVVNHPVQEVLEVPAYEKLSPNIERALAGERVAFEETINYPDGGSRDVTGEYIPHVDDRGVLEGAFALVLDISERKQVEESLREAKEVADAATRAKSEFLANMSHEIRTPLNAVIGFSELMLKTKLSNRQRQLVSNIQSSG
;
A
#
# COMPACT_ATOMS: atom_id res chain seq x y z
N MET A 1 -7.71 18.10 -5.41
CA MET A 1 -8.06 18.02 -3.97
C MET A 1 -6.82 17.74 -3.11
N VAL A 2 -6.11 16.61 -3.28
CA VAL A 2 -4.87 16.32 -2.52
C VAL A 2 -3.75 17.33 -2.79
N ALA A 3 -3.50 17.70 -4.06
CA ALA A 3 -2.51 18.72 -4.41
C ALA A 3 -2.82 20.09 -3.78
N GLN A 4 -4.08 20.55 -3.87
CA GLN A 4 -4.52 21.80 -3.21
C GLN A 4 -4.37 21.75 -1.69
N PHE A 5 -4.72 20.63 -1.04
CA PHE A 5 -4.57 20.47 0.40
C PHE A 5 -3.09 20.57 0.82
N VAL A 6 -2.18 19.92 0.08
CA VAL A 6 -0.73 19.97 0.34
C VAL A 6 -0.16 21.38 0.11
N THR A 7 -0.58 22.10 -0.93
CA THR A 7 -0.16 23.49 -1.15
C THR A 7 -0.64 24.42 -0.05
N THR A 8 -1.89 24.27 0.41
CA THR A 8 -2.43 25.05 1.53
C THR A 8 -1.74 24.73 2.86
N GLU A 9 -1.41 23.47 3.12
CA GLU A 9 -0.65 23.04 4.30
C GLU A 9 0.78 23.62 4.30
N ALA A 10 1.45 23.59 3.15
CA ALA A 10 2.78 24.18 2.97
C ALA A 10 2.76 25.71 3.15
N GLN A 11 1.74 26.38 2.60
CA GLN A 11 1.51 27.81 2.79
C GLN A 11 1.32 28.16 4.27
N ASN A 12 0.49 27.40 4.99
CA ASN A 12 0.25 27.64 6.42
C ASN A 12 1.48 27.35 7.29
N ARG A 13 2.30 26.33 6.95
CA ARG A 13 3.57 26.06 7.65
C ARG A 13 4.60 27.17 7.46
N PHE A 14 4.56 27.90 6.34
CA PHE A 14 5.42 29.06 6.10
C PHE A 14 4.85 30.35 6.73
N ALA A 15 3.55 30.63 6.53
CA ALA A 15 2.95 31.92 6.84
C ALA A 15 2.97 32.28 8.32
N ILE A 16 2.71 31.29 9.21
CA ILE A 16 2.67 31.53 10.66
C ILE A 16 4.07 31.92 11.18
N PRO A 17 5.12 31.08 11.01
CA PRO A 17 6.46 31.47 11.44
C PRO A 17 6.98 32.75 10.76
N ALA A 18 6.67 32.96 9.47
CA ALA A 18 7.13 34.15 8.76
C ALA A 18 6.47 35.45 9.27
N THR A 19 5.21 35.39 9.70
CA THR A 19 4.51 36.53 10.29
C THR A 19 5.06 36.86 11.68
N ASP A 20 5.29 35.84 12.51
CA ASP A 20 5.94 36.02 13.82
C ASP A 20 7.33 36.63 13.65
N GLN A 21 8.09 36.15 12.66
CA GLN A 21 9.43 36.64 12.36
C GLN A 21 9.43 38.08 11.85
N ALA A 22 8.47 38.46 11.00
CA ALA A 22 8.29 39.84 10.58
C ALA A 22 8.04 40.78 11.77
N GLY A 23 7.25 40.32 12.75
CA GLY A 23 7.00 41.03 14.01
C GLY A 23 8.28 41.23 14.83
N LEU A 24 9.06 40.15 15.03
CA LEU A 24 10.33 40.22 15.77
C LEU A 24 11.34 41.17 15.13
N ILE A 25 11.40 41.22 13.79
CA ILE A 25 12.25 42.16 13.06
C ILE A 25 11.81 43.60 13.36
N SER A 26 10.52 43.92 13.20
CA SER A 26 9.96 45.24 13.50
C SER A 26 10.25 45.69 14.94
N ASP A 27 10.04 44.80 15.91
CA ASP A 27 10.26 45.07 17.33
C ASP A 27 11.73 45.30 17.66
N SER A 28 12.64 44.62 16.97
CA SER A 28 14.09 44.77 17.18
C SER A 28 14.59 46.13 16.68
N PHE A 29 14.12 46.57 15.52
CA PHE A 29 14.42 47.91 15.00
C PHE A 29 13.83 49.01 15.89
N SER A 30 12.58 48.85 16.32
CA SER A 30 11.90 49.81 17.19
C SER A 30 12.60 49.96 18.55
N ARG A 31 13.09 48.85 19.12
CA ARG A 31 13.89 48.88 20.35
C ARG A 31 15.21 49.65 20.18
N CYS A 32 15.95 49.40 19.09
CA CYS A 32 17.18 50.17 18.80
C CYS A 32 16.90 51.68 18.72
N LEU A 33 15.75 52.06 18.19
CA LEU A 33 15.34 53.45 18.05
C LEU A 33 14.97 54.08 19.40
N GLY A 34 14.29 53.34 20.27
CA GLY A 34 13.97 53.78 21.64
C GLY A 34 15.22 54.03 22.51
N GLU A 35 16.35 53.39 22.20
CA GLU A 35 17.62 53.68 22.88
C GLU A 35 18.22 55.03 22.46
N VAL A 36 18.01 55.47 21.21
CA VAL A 36 18.39 56.81 20.76
C VAL A 36 17.52 57.86 21.43
N GLU A 37 16.23 57.58 21.60
CA GLU A 37 15.32 58.42 22.40
C GLU A 37 15.75 58.50 23.86
N SER A 38 16.18 57.38 24.45
CA SER A 38 16.70 57.33 25.82
C SER A 38 17.97 58.15 25.98
N LEU A 39 18.87 58.14 24.98
CA LEU A 39 20.04 59.01 24.96
C LEU A 39 19.65 60.49 24.85
N GLY A 40 18.68 60.82 24.00
CA GLY A 40 18.14 62.19 23.92
C GLY A 40 17.56 62.67 25.25
N ALA A 41 16.75 61.83 25.91
CA ALA A 41 16.17 62.12 27.22
C ALA A 41 17.24 62.29 28.31
N PHE A 42 18.31 61.48 28.26
CA PHE A 42 19.45 61.61 29.17
C PHE A 42 20.13 62.98 29.07
N TYR A 43 20.32 63.49 27.85
CA TYR A 43 20.83 64.84 27.63
C TYR A 43 19.81 65.95 27.93
N ASP A 44 18.53 65.74 27.65
CA ASP A 44 17.48 66.72 27.95
C ASP A 44 17.29 66.94 29.46
N ALA A 45 17.48 65.89 30.26
CA ALA A 45 17.38 65.91 31.72
C ALA A 45 18.64 66.45 32.41
N SER A 46 19.77 66.50 31.72
CA SER A 46 21.08 66.84 32.30
C SER A 46 21.61 68.17 31.77
N GLU A 47 22.09 69.04 32.67
CA GLU A 47 22.72 70.31 32.27
C GLU A 47 24.07 70.08 31.60
N PHE A 48 24.83 69.11 32.09
CA PHE A 48 26.11 68.68 31.55
C PHE A 48 26.20 67.16 31.67
N VAL A 49 26.83 66.52 30.69
CA VAL A 49 27.12 65.08 30.66
C VAL A 49 28.58 64.97 30.31
N ASP A 50 29.38 64.40 31.21
CA ASP A 50 30.79 64.17 30.93
C ASP A 50 31.02 62.90 30.10
N ARG A 51 32.26 62.71 29.64
CA ARG A 51 32.62 61.56 28.80
C ARG A 51 32.42 60.22 29.53
N ASN A 52 32.65 60.15 30.83
CA ASN A 52 32.52 58.93 31.61
C ASN A 52 31.05 58.56 31.84
N GLU A 53 30.19 59.54 32.10
CA GLU A 53 28.75 59.38 32.19
C GLU A 53 28.16 58.89 30.86
N PHE A 54 28.53 59.53 29.75
CA PHE A 54 28.14 59.10 28.40
C PHE A 54 28.59 57.65 28.13
N SER A 55 29.86 57.33 28.41
CA SER A 55 30.41 55.97 28.22
C SER A 55 29.69 54.93 29.08
N THR A 56 29.39 55.27 30.34
CA THR A 56 28.71 54.37 31.27
C THR A 56 27.28 54.08 30.81
N PHE A 57 26.54 55.11 30.39
CA PHE A 57 25.18 54.97 29.87
C PHE A 57 25.16 54.11 28.59
N THR A 58 25.96 54.50 27.59
CA THR A 58 25.92 53.89 26.25
C THR A 58 26.50 52.49 26.19
N ARG A 59 27.52 52.16 26.99
CA ARG A 59 28.14 50.82 26.99
C ARG A 59 27.13 49.73 27.36
N SER A 60 26.25 49.99 28.33
CA SER A 60 25.18 49.05 28.70
C SER A 60 24.23 48.84 27.52
N VAL A 61 23.82 49.92 26.87
CA VAL A 61 22.90 49.91 25.72
C VAL A 61 23.48 49.12 24.55
N ILE A 62 24.68 49.47 24.09
CA ILE A 62 25.32 48.82 22.93
C ILE A 62 25.55 47.32 23.17
N SER A 63 25.86 46.92 24.40
CA SER A 63 26.01 45.50 24.74
C SER A 63 24.71 44.70 24.66
N GLN A 64 23.56 45.34 24.87
CA GLN A 64 22.23 44.72 24.82
C GLN A 64 21.63 44.74 23.41
N PHE A 65 22.07 45.68 22.56
CA PHE A 65 21.54 45.89 21.22
C PHE A 65 22.66 45.88 20.17
N PRO A 66 23.12 44.69 19.72
CA PRO A 66 24.21 44.56 18.72
C PRO A 66 23.94 45.25 17.38
N GLY A 67 22.67 45.53 17.07
CA GLY A 67 22.27 46.29 15.90
C GLY A 67 22.65 47.78 15.93
N LEU A 68 22.92 48.33 17.12
CA LEU A 68 23.48 49.67 17.30
C LEU A 68 25.00 49.58 17.21
N GLN A 69 25.56 50.02 16.08
CA GLN A 69 27.00 50.07 15.87
C GLN A 69 27.63 51.16 16.75
N ALA A 70 26.97 52.30 16.87
CA ALA A 70 27.45 53.43 17.64
C ALA A 70 26.31 54.31 18.15
N LEU A 71 26.53 54.91 19.32
CA LEU A 71 25.74 56.02 19.83
C LEU A 71 26.63 57.25 19.90
N GLU A 72 26.11 58.39 19.45
CA GLU A 72 26.88 59.62 19.33
C GLU A 72 26.16 60.81 19.97
N TRP A 73 26.95 61.71 20.53
CA TRP A 73 26.50 63.04 20.94
C TRP A 73 27.15 64.11 20.08
N VAL A 74 26.30 64.93 19.44
CA VAL A 74 26.70 65.97 18.50
C VAL A 74 26.18 67.33 19.00
N PRO A 75 26.94 68.06 19.81
CA PRO A 75 26.53 69.37 20.32
C PRO A 75 26.48 70.42 19.21
N ARG A 76 25.59 71.39 19.36
CA ARG A 76 25.63 72.65 18.60
C ARG A 76 26.70 73.55 19.22
N VAL A 77 27.74 73.87 18.44
CA VAL A 77 28.82 74.77 18.89
C VAL A 77 28.75 76.06 18.07
N PRO A 78 28.35 77.20 18.66
CA PRO A 78 28.40 78.49 17.99
C PRO A 78 29.81 78.81 17.49
N GLY A 79 29.90 79.48 16.33
CA GLY A 79 31.16 79.84 15.71
C GLY A 79 32.11 80.62 16.62
N SER A 80 31.52 81.50 17.43
CA SER A 80 32.18 82.31 18.45
C SER A 80 32.74 81.51 19.63
N GLU A 81 32.21 80.32 19.89
CA GLU A 81 32.58 79.47 21.03
C GLU A 81 33.55 78.34 20.65
N ARG A 82 34.01 78.30 19.40
CA ARG A 82 34.87 77.22 18.89
C ARG A 82 36.10 76.98 19.76
N GLU A 83 36.87 78.02 20.07
CA GLU A 83 38.13 77.87 20.81
C GLU A 83 37.89 77.46 22.28
N GLU A 84 36.81 77.97 22.90
CA GLU A 84 36.40 77.54 24.24
C GLU A 84 35.95 76.07 24.24
N PHE A 85 35.22 75.64 23.21
CA PHE A 85 34.83 74.24 23.04
C PHE A 85 36.04 73.31 22.86
N LEU A 86 37.04 73.70 22.07
CA LEU A 86 38.28 72.92 21.92
C LEU A 86 39.03 72.81 23.25
N ALA A 87 39.09 73.87 24.05
CA ALA A 87 39.69 73.84 25.38
C ALA A 87 38.92 72.92 26.35
N ARG A 88 37.58 72.95 26.30
CA ARG A 88 36.72 72.03 27.08
C ARG A 88 36.95 70.57 26.70
N ALA A 89 37.08 70.27 25.41
CA ALA A 89 37.38 68.91 24.95
C ALA A 89 38.70 68.37 25.55
N LEU A 90 39.75 69.21 25.61
CA LEU A 90 41.01 68.81 26.23
C LEU A 90 40.85 68.57 27.75
N ALA A 91 40.06 69.39 28.43
CA ALA A 91 39.77 69.22 29.86
C ALA A 91 38.93 67.96 30.16
N ASP A 92 38.08 67.56 29.22
CA ASP A 92 37.23 66.37 29.26
C ASP A 92 37.97 65.06 28.85
N GLY A 93 39.30 65.14 28.71
CA GLY A 93 40.18 63.98 28.57
C GLY A 93 40.45 63.54 27.12
N PHE A 94 40.18 64.37 26.12
CA PHE A 94 40.67 64.13 24.76
C PHE A 94 42.16 64.49 24.65
N ALA A 95 42.99 63.56 24.17
CA ALA A 95 44.42 63.81 23.94
C ALA A 95 44.66 64.86 22.84
N ARG A 96 43.78 64.86 21.83
CA ARG A 96 43.70 65.86 20.77
C ARG A 96 42.27 65.88 20.28
N PHE A 97 41.71 67.08 20.11
CA PHE A 97 40.38 67.27 19.53
C PHE A 97 40.41 68.47 18.59
N GLU A 98 39.81 68.34 17.42
CA GLU A 98 39.73 69.39 16.41
C GLU A 98 38.39 69.27 15.68
N ILE A 99 37.71 70.40 15.48
CA ILE A 99 36.53 70.42 14.61
C ILE A 99 37.02 70.32 13.17
N SER A 100 36.75 69.18 12.54
CA SER A 100 37.33 68.77 11.27
C SER A 100 36.25 68.60 10.20
N GLU A 101 36.63 68.70 8.94
CA GLU A 101 35.79 68.40 7.79
C GLU A 101 36.55 67.58 6.76
N ARG A 102 35.83 66.88 5.87
CA ARG A 102 36.46 66.13 4.78
C ARG A 102 36.79 67.06 3.61
N ALA A 103 38.05 67.11 3.24
CA ALA A 103 38.50 67.72 1.99
C ALA A 103 38.08 66.86 0.77
N LYS A 104 38.23 67.42 -0.44
CA LYS A 104 37.87 66.73 -1.69
C LYS A 104 38.67 65.45 -1.94
N ASP A 105 39.87 65.35 -1.38
CA ASP A 105 40.73 64.16 -1.44
C ASP A 105 40.38 63.11 -0.37
N GLY A 106 39.37 63.37 0.46
CA GLY A 106 38.90 62.49 1.52
C GLY A 106 39.67 62.64 2.84
N SER A 107 40.72 63.45 2.91
CA SER A 107 41.46 63.73 4.15
C SER A 107 40.64 64.58 5.13
N LEU A 108 40.87 64.39 6.43
CA LEU A 108 40.28 65.22 7.47
C LEU A 108 41.15 66.47 7.67
N VAL A 109 40.57 67.63 7.43
CA VAL A 109 41.20 68.95 7.60
C VAL A 109 40.44 69.75 8.63
N ARG A 110 41.08 70.76 9.21
CA ARG A 110 40.42 71.68 10.13
C ARG A 110 39.24 72.37 9.42
N ALA A 111 38.06 72.35 10.03
CA ALA A 111 36.87 72.95 9.45
C ALA A 111 37.04 74.47 9.27
N GLY A 112 36.61 75.01 8.12
CA GLY A 112 36.55 76.45 7.87
C GLY A 112 35.59 77.19 8.82
N GLU A 113 35.62 78.53 8.82
CA GLU A 113 34.75 79.33 9.70
C GLU A 113 33.27 79.20 9.35
N ARG A 114 32.42 78.96 10.37
CA ARG A 114 30.96 78.81 10.26
C ARG A 114 30.25 79.47 11.44
N GLU A 115 28.97 79.79 11.23
CA GLU A 115 28.08 80.33 12.28
C GLU A 115 27.86 79.32 13.42
N ALA A 116 27.78 78.03 13.10
CA ALA A 116 27.71 76.95 14.07
C ALA A 116 28.33 75.68 13.47
N TYR A 117 28.89 74.85 14.35
CA TYR A 117 29.45 73.54 14.05
C TYR A 117 28.64 72.46 14.76
N PHE A 118 28.66 71.26 14.20
CA PHE A 118 28.05 70.06 14.77
C PHE A 118 29.09 68.94 14.79
N PRO A 119 30.15 69.07 15.62
CA PRO A 119 31.18 68.05 15.72
C PRO A 119 30.64 66.82 16.46
N VAL A 120 31.01 65.62 16.01
CA VAL A 120 30.83 64.41 16.83
C VAL A 120 31.72 64.55 18.06
N TYR A 121 31.10 64.79 19.22
CA TYR A 121 31.83 65.05 20.46
C TYR A 121 32.09 63.76 21.23
N TYR A 122 31.06 62.93 21.40
CA TYR A 122 31.21 61.58 21.94
C TYR A 122 30.73 60.54 20.94
N VAL A 123 31.41 59.39 20.92
CA VAL A 123 30.99 58.19 20.21
C VAL A 123 31.37 56.97 21.05
N GLU A 124 30.44 56.05 21.22
CA GLU A 124 30.68 54.75 21.83
C GLU A 124 30.13 53.63 20.94
N PRO A 125 30.84 52.50 20.77
CA PRO A 125 32.20 52.26 21.26
C PRO A 125 33.21 53.15 20.53
N LEU A 126 34.21 53.68 21.23
CA LEU A 126 35.26 54.49 20.57
C LEU A 126 36.09 53.64 19.59
N ALA A 127 36.35 52.38 19.95
CA ALA A 127 37.13 51.46 19.13
C ALA A 127 36.47 51.25 17.76
N GLY A 128 37.18 51.60 16.69
CA GLY A 128 36.68 51.50 15.32
C GLY A 128 35.82 52.68 14.85
N ASN A 129 35.58 53.70 15.68
CA ASN A 129 34.86 54.92 15.35
C ASN A 129 35.71 56.19 15.58
N GLU A 130 37.03 56.06 15.75
CA GLU A 130 37.94 57.16 16.13
C GLU A 130 37.97 58.28 15.07
N ALA A 131 37.74 57.92 13.80
CA ALA A 131 37.72 58.88 12.70
C ALA A 131 36.45 59.76 12.67
N ALA A 132 35.41 59.41 13.42
CA ALA A 132 34.20 60.22 13.54
C ALA A 132 34.41 61.39 14.51
N ILE A 133 35.21 61.22 15.56
CA ILE A 133 35.46 62.24 16.59
C ILE A 133 35.92 63.55 15.96
N GLY A 134 35.25 64.64 16.30
CA GLY A 134 35.54 65.99 15.83
C GLY A 134 35.03 66.29 14.41
N LEU A 135 34.52 65.31 13.66
CA LEU A 135 33.96 65.56 12.33
C LEU A 135 32.71 66.42 12.44
N ASP A 136 32.72 67.59 11.80
CA ASP A 136 31.56 68.46 11.67
C ASP A 136 30.57 67.87 10.68
N LEU A 137 29.42 67.40 11.19
CA LEU A 137 28.39 66.81 10.37
C LEU A 137 27.76 67.83 9.40
N ALA A 138 27.78 69.12 9.73
CA ALA A 138 27.26 70.17 8.85
C ALA A 138 28.22 70.59 7.73
N SER A 139 29.43 70.02 7.68
CA SER A 139 30.39 70.23 6.58
C SER A 139 29.91 69.65 5.25
N ASN A 140 29.08 68.61 5.30
CA ASN A 140 28.45 68.02 4.14
C ASN A 140 27.05 68.61 3.94
N SER A 141 26.75 69.10 2.74
CA SER A 141 25.47 69.78 2.44
C SER A 141 24.24 68.91 2.64
N ALA A 142 24.32 67.62 2.30
CA ALA A 142 23.22 66.67 2.48
C ALA A 142 22.97 66.40 3.97
N ARG A 143 24.04 66.17 4.76
CA ARG A 143 23.94 66.01 6.23
C ARG A 143 23.40 67.28 6.89
N ARG A 144 23.88 68.45 6.49
CA ARG A 144 23.40 69.74 7.00
C ARG A 144 21.90 69.92 6.77
N SER A 145 21.44 69.68 5.54
CA SER A 145 20.02 69.76 5.21
C SER A 145 19.17 68.80 6.05
N ALA A 146 19.68 67.60 6.33
CA ALA A 146 19.00 66.64 7.20
C ALA A 146 18.93 67.13 8.65
N LEU A 147 20.04 67.63 9.22
CA LEU A 147 20.07 68.20 10.57
C LEU A 147 19.12 69.41 10.73
N ASP A 148 19.09 70.30 9.74
CA ASP A 148 18.17 71.45 9.71
C ASP A 148 16.70 71.00 9.69
N THR A 149 16.39 69.96 8.89
CA THR A 149 15.03 69.38 8.80
C THR A 149 14.62 68.75 10.13
N VAL A 150 15.49 67.94 10.73
CA VAL A 150 15.27 67.27 12.02
C VAL A 150 14.98 68.30 13.12
N ARG A 151 15.82 69.35 13.21
CA ARG A 151 15.65 70.44 14.17
C ARG A 151 14.30 71.14 13.99
N ASP A 152 13.93 71.45 12.75
CA ASP A 152 12.71 72.19 12.46
C ASP A 152 11.45 71.34 12.73
N GLN A 153 11.51 70.03 12.50
CA GLN A 153 10.45 69.07 12.82
C GLN A 153 10.33 68.79 14.31
N GLY A 154 11.43 68.83 15.07
CA GLY A 154 11.47 68.57 16.51
C GLY A 154 11.21 67.10 16.87
N ALA A 155 11.34 66.19 15.91
CA ALA A 155 11.15 64.75 16.09
C ALA A 155 12.31 63.99 15.46
N MET A 156 12.46 62.73 15.85
CA MET A 156 13.49 61.87 15.29
C MET A 156 13.24 61.62 13.80
N THR A 157 14.33 61.56 13.03
CA THR A 157 14.31 61.24 11.60
C THR A 157 15.39 60.21 11.30
N LEU A 158 15.12 59.33 10.34
CA LEU A 158 16.13 58.42 9.78
C LEU A 158 16.73 59.02 8.51
N ALA A 159 17.98 59.47 8.60
CA ALA A 159 18.69 59.97 7.44
C ALA A 159 18.95 58.83 6.43
N GLN A 160 18.65 59.08 5.15
CA GLN A 160 18.91 58.14 4.05
C GLN A 160 20.38 57.73 4.01
N ARG A 161 20.65 56.44 3.74
CA ARG A 161 21.95 55.82 3.45
C ARG A 161 23.11 56.80 3.37
N ILE A 162 23.66 57.15 4.52
CA ILE A 162 24.87 57.98 4.59
C ILE A 162 26.03 57.00 4.62
N THR A 163 26.89 57.02 3.59
CA THR A 163 28.17 56.31 3.63
C THR A 163 28.89 56.74 4.90
N LEU A 164 29.04 55.82 5.83
CA LEU A 164 29.72 56.07 7.10
C LEU A 164 31.17 56.46 6.79
N VAL A 165 31.75 57.28 7.65
CA VAL A 165 33.14 57.75 7.53
C VAL A 165 34.12 56.56 7.46
N GLN A 166 33.70 55.38 7.92
CA GLN A 166 34.44 54.12 7.89
C GLN A 166 33.58 52.95 7.40
N GLU A 167 32.96 53.07 6.22
CA GLU A 167 32.31 51.92 5.56
C GLU A 167 33.36 51.02 4.89
N THR A 168 33.76 49.92 5.56
CA THR A 168 34.71 48.91 5.04
C THR A 168 34.01 47.74 4.34
N GLY A 169 32.81 47.94 3.77
CA GLY A 169 32.06 46.87 3.11
C GLY A 169 30.77 47.32 2.43
N SER A 170 29.97 46.37 1.95
CA SER A 170 28.71 46.58 1.22
C SER A 170 27.46 46.71 2.11
N GLN A 171 27.62 46.91 3.43
CA GLN A 171 26.51 46.92 4.38
C GLN A 171 25.98 48.34 4.63
N ALA A 172 24.73 48.60 4.23
CA ALA A 172 24.07 49.88 4.45
C ALA A 172 23.82 50.13 5.96
N GLY A 173 24.36 51.24 6.48
CA GLY A 173 24.01 51.80 7.79
C GLY A 173 22.92 52.85 7.67
N VAL A 174 22.04 52.92 8.67
CA VAL A 174 21.01 53.97 8.79
C VAL A 174 21.31 54.81 10.01
N LEU A 175 21.25 56.13 9.86
CA LEU A 175 21.51 57.08 10.93
C LEU A 175 20.19 57.59 11.50
N ALA A 176 19.91 57.25 12.75
CA ALA A 176 18.84 57.86 13.53
C ALA A 176 19.35 59.18 14.13
N VAL A 177 18.61 60.26 13.92
CA VAL A 177 18.97 61.59 14.40
C VAL A 177 17.82 62.16 15.20
N LEU A 178 18.08 62.55 16.46
CA LEU A 178 17.10 63.13 17.37
C LEU A 178 17.59 64.51 17.85
N PRO A 179 16.81 65.59 17.69
CA PRO A 179 17.18 66.91 18.18
C PRO A 179 16.94 67.02 19.68
N VAL A 180 17.88 67.64 20.39
CA VAL A 180 17.83 67.81 21.86
C VAL A 180 17.83 69.31 22.19
N HIS A 181 16.85 69.75 22.96
CA HIS A 181 16.56 71.18 23.21
C HIS A 181 16.82 71.60 24.67
N GLY A 182 16.91 70.65 25.61
CA GLY A 182 17.04 70.89 27.04
C GLY A 182 15.70 71.15 27.72
N GLY A 183 15.56 70.66 28.97
CA GLY A 183 14.38 70.90 29.80
C GLY A 183 13.23 69.91 29.60
N GLY A 184 13.46 68.81 28.88
CA GLY A 184 12.54 67.67 28.75
C GLY A 184 11.26 67.92 27.96
N VAL A 185 11.12 69.07 27.30
CA VAL A 185 9.95 69.41 26.48
C VAL A 185 10.41 69.95 25.13
N VAL A 186 10.00 69.28 24.06
CA VAL A 186 10.25 69.75 22.69
C VAL A 186 9.45 71.04 22.46
N PRO A 187 10.09 72.15 22.05
CA PRO A 187 9.37 73.38 21.78
C PRO A 187 8.35 73.23 20.64
N THR A 188 7.24 73.95 20.71
CA THR A 188 6.14 73.83 19.74
C THR A 188 6.30 74.74 18.52
N THR A 189 7.04 75.84 18.63
CA THR A 189 7.26 76.79 17.53
C THR A 189 8.61 76.55 16.85
N LEU A 190 8.65 76.79 15.53
CA LEU A 190 9.87 76.65 14.73
C LEU A 190 11.04 77.49 15.27
N GLU A 191 10.77 78.74 15.61
CA GLU A 191 11.78 79.67 16.15
C GLU A 191 12.31 79.19 17.50
N SER A 192 11.43 78.72 18.39
CA SER A 192 11.85 78.20 19.70
C SER A 192 12.68 76.92 19.57
N ARG A 193 12.34 76.01 18.65
CA ARG A 193 13.15 74.82 18.34
C ARG A 193 14.54 75.21 17.86
N ARG A 194 14.65 76.20 16.98
CA ARG A 194 15.94 76.68 16.45
C ARG A 194 16.82 77.28 17.55
N ASN A 195 16.24 78.10 18.42
CA ASN A 195 17.00 78.83 19.44
C ASN A 195 17.40 77.96 20.64
N SER A 196 16.60 76.95 20.97
CA SER A 196 16.85 76.04 22.11
C SER A 196 17.70 74.82 21.76
N LEU A 197 18.02 74.57 20.48
CA LEU A 197 18.78 73.39 20.09
C LEU A 197 20.15 73.34 20.78
N ARG A 198 20.36 72.34 21.63
CA ARG A 198 21.64 72.04 22.30
C ARG A 198 22.53 71.14 21.44
N GLY A 199 21.93 70.26 20.66
CA GLY A 199 22.65 69.29 19.84
C GLY A 199 21.72 68.19 19.34
N TYR A 200 22.34 67.09 18.93
CA TYR A 200 21.64 65.91 18.45
C TYR A 200 22.18 64.65 19.14
N ALA A 201 21.27 63.77 19.55
CA ALA A 201 21.58 62.39 19.89
C ALA A 201 21.45 61.55 18.61
N LEU A 202 22.47 60.77 18.29
CA LEU A 202 22.48 59.95 17.08
C LEU A 202 22.70 58.47 17.43
N GLY A 203 22.06 57.61 16.64
CA GLY A 203 22.32 56.17 16.64
C GLY A 203 22.68 55.70 15.23
N VAL A 204 23.75 54.91 15.13
CA VAL A 204 24.18 54.26 13.90
C VAL A 204 23.65 52.83 13.90
N LEU A 205 22.61 52.56 13.10
CA LEU A 205 22.01 51.24 13.00
C LEU A 205 22.62 50.47 11.85
N ARG A 206 23.05 49.23 12.11
CA ARG A 206 23.44 48.25 11.09
C ARG A 206 22.32 47.28 10.84
N ILE A 207 21.63 47.45 9.71
CA ILE A 207 20.47 46.63 9.35
C ILE A 207 20.83 45.13 9.36
N GLY A 208 21.97 44.76 8.77
CA GLY A 208 22.39 43.36 8.70
C GLY A 208 22.66 42.73 10.07
N GLU A 209 23.19 43.47 11.04
CA GLU A 209 23.45 42.93 12.39
C GLU A 209 22.15 42.79 13.20
N VAL A 210 21.18 43.71 13.01
CA VAL A 210 19.83 43.54 13.57
C VAL A 210 19.17 42.27 13.01
N LEU A 211 19.27 42.06 11.69
CA LEU A 211 18.63 40.93 11.04
C LEU A 211 19.27 39.59 11.44
N LYS A 212 20.60 39.48 11.47
CA LYS A 212 21.30 38.27 11.96
C LYS A 212 20.84 37.87 13.36
N LEU A 213 20.73 38.81 14.29
CA LEU A 213 20.29 38.51 15.66
C LEU A 213 18.90 37.88 15.72
N VAL A 214 18.02 38.25 14.78
CA VAL A 214 16.66 37.73 14.70
C VAL A 214 16.61 36.43 13.88
N LEU A 215 17.49 36.27 12.89
CA LEU A 215 17.48 35.16 11.92
C LEU A 215 18.35 33.95 12.33
N ASP A 216 19.47 34.16 13.03
CA ASP A 216 20.39 33.10 13.49
C ASP A 216 19.69 31.95 14.25
N PRO A 217 18.69 32.20 15.13
CA PRO A 217 17.97 31.12 15.83
C PRO A 217 17.18 30.18 14.89
N ILE A 218 16.95 30.57 13.63
CA ILE A 218 16.09 29.87 12.66
C ILE A 218 16.90 29.28 11.49
N GLU A 219 18.25 29.29 11.56
CA GLU A 219 19.16 28.84 10.47
C GLU A 219 19.04 27.36 10.00
N GLY A 220 18.04 26.59 10.45
CA GLY A 220 17.74 25.24 9.97
C GLY A 220 16.96 25.14 8.65
N ASP A 221 16.32 23.98 8.42
CA ASP A 221 15.51 23.65 7.22
C ASP A 221 14.31 24.57 6.97
N ASN A 222 13.97 25.46 7.91
CA ASN A 222 12.86 26.42 7.84
C ASN A 222 13.31 27.88 7.65
N GLY A 223 14.56 28.12 7.24
CA GLY A 223 15.06 29.48 7.01
C GLY A 223 14.28 30.26 5.93
N PHE A 224 14.27 31.58 6.07
CA PHE A 224 13.60 32.51 5.14
C PHE A 224 14.63 33.39 4.44
N ASP A 225 14.35 33.78 3.20
CA ASP A 225 15.03 34.92 2.60
C ASP A 225 14.33 36.20 3.06
N VAL A 226 15.11 37.21 3.46
CA VAL A 226 14.58 38.45 4.04
C VAL A 226 15.02 39.65 3.21
N SER A 227 14.05 40.47 2.84
CA SER A 227 14.25 41.73 2.12
C SER A 227 13.63 42.88 2.92
N LEU A 228 14.37 43.96 3.14
CA LEU A 228 13.89 45.14 3.84
C LEU A 228 13.90 46.35 2.91
N PHE A 229 12.77 47.05 2.84
CA PHE A 229 12.53 48.17 1.95
C PHE A 229 12.14 49.44 2.72
N ASP A 230 12.55 50.59 2.21
CA ASP A 230 12.10 51.92 2.58
C ASP A 230 11.05 52.40 1.56
N LEU A 231 9.79 52.46 1.97
CA LEU A 231 8.68 52.83 1.08
C LEU A 231 8.65 54.32 0.75
N GLY A 232 9.40 55.15 1.47
CA GLY A 232 9.50 56.59 1.24
C GLY A 232 10.69 57.00 0.37
N ALA A 233 11.56 56.05 -0.01
CA ALA A 233 12.70 56.30 -0.87
C ALA A 233 12.33 56.22 -2.38
N GLU A 234 13.18 56.78 -3.23
CA GLU A 234 13.12 56.53 -4.67
C GLU A 234 13.21 55.01 -4.94
N PRO A 235 12.51 54.45 -5.95
CA PRO A 235 12.44 53.00 -6.19
C PRO A 235 13.81 52.32 -6.21
N ASP A 236 14.80 52.95 -6.84
CA ASP A 236 16.17 52.46 -7.01
C ASP A 236 17.01 52.49 -5.70
N LYS A 237 16.50 53.16 -4.66
CA LYS A 237 17.11 53.32 -3.34
C LYS A 237 16.24 52.77 -2.21
N SER A 238 15.13 52.12 -2.57
CA SER A 238 14.16 51.55 -1.62
C SER A 238 14.72 50.34 -0.90
N LEU A 239 15.57 49.53 -1.55
CA LEU A 239 16.16 48.36 -0.90
C LEU A 239 17.20 48.77 0.15
N LEU A 240 16.86 48.54 1.41
CA LEU A 240 17.74 48.82 2.55
C LEU A 240 18.67 47.65 2.84
N HIS A 241 18.15 46.43 2.73
CA HIS A 241 18.94 45.22 2.93
C HIS A 241 18.31 44.02 2.23
N PHE A 242 19.17 43.14 1.75
CA PHE A 242 18.79 41.87 1.19
C PHE A 242 19.73 40.79 1.73
N GLU A 243 19.18 39.82 2.43
CA GLU A 243 19.90 38.65 2.90
C GLU A 243 19.29 37.41 2.25
N ALA A 244 19.96 36.92 1.20
CA ALA A 244 19.69 35.62 0.60
C ALA A 244 20.78 34.66 1.03
N LEU A 245 20.40 33.65 1.80
CA LEU A 245 21.38 32.72 2.37
C LEU A 245 21.88 31.66 1.37
N ASN A 246 21.29 31.56 0.17
CA ASN A 246 21.84 30.79 -0.94
C ASN A 246 21.11 31.10 -2.26
N HIS A 247 21.68 31.96 -3.10
CA HIS A 247 21.86 31.75 -4.55
C HIS A 247 22.16 33.06 -5.28
N ALA A 248 23.16 32.98 -6.17
CA ALA A 248 23.63 34.03 -7.05
C ALA A 248 22.64 34.40 -8.18
N SER A 249 21.37 33.99 -8.12
CA SER A 249 20.39 34.13 -9.20
C SER A 249 19.30 35.19 -8.99
N HIS A 250 19.19 35.80 -7.79
CA HIS A 250 18.17 36.82 -7.50
C HIS A 250 18.71 38.24 -7.28
N GLN A 251 19.90 38.55 -7.80
CA GLN A 251 20.38 39.95 -7.86
C GLN A 251 19.57 40.84 -8.83
N THR A 252 18.60 40.29 -9.57
CA THR A 252 17.78 41.01 -10.55
C THR A 252 16.50 41.63 -10.00
N ALA A 253 16.01 41.20 -8.83
CA ALA A 253 14.85 41.82 -8.18
C ALA A 253 15.32 43.01 -7.34
N SER A 254 15.22 44.21 -7.89
CA SER A 254 15.66 45.45 -7.21
C SER A 254 14.50 46.24 -6.62
N THR A 255 13.25 45.90 -6.97
CA THR A 255 12.07 46.69 -6.62
C THR A 255 11.10 45.91 -5.74
N LEU A 256 10.33 46.61 -4.91
CA LEU A 256 9.32 46.01 -4.05
C LEU A 256 8.29 45.18 -4.84
N ASP A 257 7.94 45.61 -6.06
CA ASP A 257 6.97 44.91 -6.91
C ASP A 257 7.52 43.55 -7.43
N ASP A 258 8.81 43.47 -7.74
CA ASP A 258 9.47 42.19 -8.02
C ASP A 258 9.47 41.28 -6.77
N HIS A 259 9.45 41.90 -5.58
CA HIS A 259 9.42 41.18 -4.32
C HIS A 259 8.01 40.67 -3.93
N LEU A 260 6.97 41.44 -4.26
CA LEU A 260 5.57 41.11 -3.99
C LEU A 260 4.93 40.22 -5.07
N SER A 261 5.52 40.14 -6.27
CA SER A 261 5.00 39.32 -7.38
C SER A 261 5.27 37.82 -7.24
N SER A 262 6.07 37.39 -6.25
CA SER A 262 6.26 35.96 -5.97
C SER A 262 5.03 35.38 -5.26
N ASP A 263 4.53 34.24 -5.76
CA ASP A 263 3.32 33.55 -5.28
C ASP A 263 3.32 33.19 -3.79
N HIS A 264 4.48 33.17 -3.13
CA HIS A 264 4.63 32.78 -1.73
C HIS A 264 5.52 33.79 -0.99
N HIS A 265 4.91 34.78 -0.34
CA HIS A 265 5.62 35.74 0.50
C HIS A 265 4.75 36.16 1.69
N VAL A 266 5.39 36.56 2.78
CA VAL A 266 4.76 37.32 3.86
C VAL A 266 5.39 38.70 3.87
N SER A 267 4.57 39.74 3.82
CA SER A 267 5.04 41.11 3.97
C SER A 267 4.38 41.76 5.17
N SER A 268 5.15 42.60 5.87
CA SER A 268 4.67 43.44 6.95
C SER A 268 5.30 44.81 6.82
N SER A 269 4.52 45.86 7.08
CA SER A 269 5.02 47.22 7.10
C SER A 269 4.98 47.79 8.51
N PHE A 270 6.02 48.54 8.86
CA PHE A 270 6.16 49.16 10.17
C PHE A 270 6.78 50.54 10.04
N ARG A 271 6.46 51.41 11.00
CA ARG A 271 6.94 52.79 11.01
C ARG A 271 8.26 52.87 11.75
N MET A 272 9.22 53.56 11.14
CA MET A 272 10.56 53.80 11.65
C MET A 272 10.81 55.31 11.64
N ALA A 273 10.65 55.95 12.80
CA ALA A 273 10.64 57.42 12.95
C ALA A 273 9.65 58.10 11.98
N ASP A 274 10.17 58.84 11.00
CA ASP A 274 9.42 59.55 9.96
C ASP A 274 9.20 58.72 8.68
N ARG A 275 9.68 57.47 8.64
CA ARG A 275 9.66 56.61 7.45
C ARG A 275 8.81 55.36 7.66
N THR A 276 8.38 54.76 6.56
CA THR A 276 7.68 53.47 6.56
C THR A 276 8.55 52.44 5.89
N TRP A 277 8.88 51.38 6.63
CA TRP A 277 9.64 50.27 6.12
C TRP A 277 8.73 49.07 5.88
N ALA A 278 9.11 48.22 4.93
CA ALA A 278 8.46 46.96 4.65
C ALA A 278 9.48 45.82 4.72
N VAL A 279 9.15 44.79 5.49
CA VAL A 279 9.88 43.53 5.49
C VAL A 279 9.13 42.53 4.62
N VAL A 280 9.84 41.84 3.75
CA VAL A 280 9.31 40.77 2.89
C VAL A 280 10.11 39.51 3.17
N LEU A 281 9.42 38.48 3.65
CA LEU A 281 9.97 37.15 3.90
C LEU A 281 9.50 36.19 2.81
N ARG A 282 10.40 35.32 2.36
CA ARG A 282 10.15 34.30 1.35
C ARG A 282 10.62 32.92 1.81
N PRO A 283 9.91 31.84 1.43
CA PRO A 283 10.34 30.49 1.73
C PRO A 283 11.58 30.14 0.91
N ARG A 284 12.55 29.46 1.54
CA ARG A 284 13.72 28.90 0.84
C ARG A 284 13.26 27.78 -0.11
N ASP A 285 13.72 27.79 -1.37
CA ASP A 285 13.27 26.94 -2.50
C ASP A 285 13.23 25.40 -2.24
N ASN A 286 13.85 24.93 -1.17
CA ASN A 286 13.86 23.50 -0.80
C ASN A 286 12.55 22.99 -0.20
N LEU A 287 11.72 23.84 0.40
CA LEU A 287 10.50 23.40 1.09
C LEU A 287 9.35 23.06 0.12
N ILE A 288 9.30 23.69 -1.05
CA ILE A 288 8.18 23.55 -1.99
C ILE A 288 8.47 22.45 -3.04
N SER A 289 9.72 22.34 -3.50
CA SER A 289 10.10 21.41 -4.58
C SER A 289 9.96 19.93 -4.21
N VAL A 290 10.17 19.54 -2.95
CA VAL A 290 10.02 18.16 -2.49
C VAL A 290 8.56 17.70 -2.59
N PHE A 291 7.61 18.59 -2.30
CA PHE A 291 6.18 18.26 -2.32
C PHE A 291 5.60 18.26 -3.74
N GLU A 292 6.07 19.11 -4.64
CA GLU A 292 5.64 19.11 -6.04
C GLU A 292 6.03 17.83 -6.80
N VAL A 293 7.16 17.20 -6.43
CA VAL A 293 7.62 15.96 -7.07
C VAL A 293 6.95 14.71 -6.49
N LEU A 294 6.72 14.66 -5.17
CA LEU A 294 6.18 13.47 -4.50
C LEU A 294 4.64 13.36 -4.60
N ALA A 295 3.92 14.47 -4.69
CA ALA A 295 2.46 14.48 -4.80
C ALA A 295 1.90 13.69 -6.01
N PRO A 296 2.41 13.83 -7.25
CA PRO A 296 1.92 13.04 -8.38
C PRO A 296 2.28 11.55 -8.29
N LEU A 297 3.45 11.21 -7.73
CA LEU A 297 3.88 9.82 -7.53
C LEU A 297 3.00 9.09 -6.50
N GLY A 298 2.68 9.76 -5.39
CA GLY A 298 1.78 9.23 -4.36
C GLY A 298 0.36 9.00 -4.89
N ALA A 299 -0.18 9.93 -5.68
CA ALA A 299 -1.51 9.80 -6.27
C ALA A 299 -1.59 8.65 -7.30
N ALA A 300 -0.55 8.47 -8.12
CA ALA A 300 -0.47 7.36 -9.06
C ALA A 300 -0.40 6.00 -8.33
N ALA A 301 0.41 5.90 -7.27
CA ALA A 301 0.52 4.68 -6.47
C ALA A 301 -0.82 4.31 -5.79
N PHE A 302 -1.57 5.31 -5.32
CA PHE A 302 -2.87 5.12 -4.67
C PHE A 302 -3.96 4.60 -5.63
N LEU A 303 -3.85 4.85 -6.93
CA LEU A 303 -4.77 4.34 -7.95
C LEU A 303 -4.31 2.99 -8.51
N ILE A 304 -3.02 2.81 -8.76
CA ILE A 304 -2.49 1.59 -9.40
C ILE A 304 -2.53 0.39 -8.46
N PHE A 305 -2.22 0.59 -7.17
CA PHE A 305 -2.16 -0.50 -6.20
C PHE A 305 -3.52 -1.21 -5.99
N PRO A 306 -4.63 -0.53 -5.67
CA PRO A 306 -5.93 -1.19 -5.48
C PRO A 306 -6.45 -1.80 -6.79
N THR A 307 -6.18 -1.16 -7.94
CA THR A 307 -6.58 -1.68 -9.25
C THR A 307 -5.82 -2.97 -9.59
N GLY A 308 -4.51 -3.03 -9.29
CA GLY A 308 -3.69 -4.22 -9.47
C GLY A 308 -4.13 -5.37 -8.54
N VAL A 309 -4.43 -5.07 -7.28
CA VAL A 309 -4.95 -6.06 -6.32
C VAL A 309 -6.30 -6.61 -6.77
N LEU A 310 -7.21 -5.74 -7.25
CA LEU A 310 -8.52 -6.16 -7.76
C LEU A 310 -8.38 -7.02 -9.03
N ALA A 311 -7.49 -6.66 -9.95
CA ALA A 311 -7.22 -7.45 -11.15
C ALA A 311 -6.67 -8.85 -10.82
N LEU A 312 -5.72 -8.93 -9.87
CA LEU A 312 -5.18 -10.19 -9.36
C LEU A 312 -6.24 -11.06 -8.67
N PHE A 313 -7.14 -10.43 -7.90
CA PHE A 313 -8.26 -11.11 -7.26
C PHE A 313 -9.23 -11.70 -8.30
N VAL A 314 -9.66 -10.89 -9.28
CA VAL A 314 -10.56 -11.34 -10.35
C VAL A 314 -9.92 -12.46 -11.18
N PHE A 315 -8.63 -12.35 -11.49
CA PHE A 315 -7.88 -13.40 -12.20
C PHE A 315 -7.83 -14.72 -11.41
N ASN A 316 -7.57 -14.66 -10.10
CA ASN A 316 -7.59 -15.83 -9.21
C ASN A 316 -8.98 -16.47 -9.10
N VAL A 317 -10.05 -15.68 -9.06
CA VAL A 317 -11.42 -16.20 -9.01
C VAL A 317 -11.78 -16.90 -10.33
N ARG A 318 -11.44 -16.31 -11.49
CA ARG A 318 -11.73 -16.90 -12.81
C ARG A 318 -10.99 -18.21 -13.07
N THR A 319 -9.72 -18.28 -12.67
CA THR A 319 -8.90 -19.50 -12.83
C THR A 319 -9.48 -20.64 -12.00
N ARG A 320 -9.80 -20.40 -10.72
CA ARG A 320 -10.42 -21.42 -9.85
C ARG A 320 -11.81 -21.86 -10.32
N ALA A 321 -12.63 -20.93 -10.82
CA ALA A 321 -13.97 -21.24 -11.33
C ALA A 321 -13.91 -22.20 -12.55
N SER A 322 -12.91 -22.02 -13.42
CA SER A 322 -12.71 -22.86 -14.60
C SER A 322 -12.26 -24.27 -14.22
N ASP A 323 -11.34 -24.40 -13.25
CA ASP A 323 -10.86 -25.70 -12.77
C ASP A 323 -11.96 -26.52 -12.09
N ILE A 324 -12.86 -25.86 -11.35
CA ILE A 324 -13.99 -26.52 -10.70
C ILE A 324 -14.99 -27.02 -11.74
N ALA A 325 -15.32 -26.20 -12.74
CA ALA A 325 -16.27 -26.57 -13.79
C ALA A 325 -15.81 -27.81 -14.58
N LEU A 326 -14.51 -27.88 -14.92
CA LEU A 326 -13.91 -29.03 -15.59
C LEU A 326 -14.03 -30.31 -14.75
N ARG A 327 -13.67 -30.25 -13.46
CA ARG A 327 -13.74 -31.42 -12.56
C ARG A 327 -15.16 -31.93 -12.36
N VAL A 328 -16.14 -31.04 -12.27
CA VAL A 328 -17.56 -31.42 -12.16
C VAL A 328 -18.00 -32.14 -13.43
N GLN A 329 -17.60 -31.64 -14.60
CA GLN A 329 -17.93 -32.28 -15.87
C GLN A 329 -17.27 -33.66 -16.03
N GLU A 330 -15.99 -33.79 -15.69
CA GLU A 330 -15.26 -35.07 -15.72
C GLU A 330 -15.90 -36.12 -14.80
N ARG A 331 -16.26 -35.73 -13.56
CA ARG A 331 -16.93 -36.62 -12.60
C ARG A 331 -18.32 -37.03 -13.09
N THR A 332 -19.08 -36.10 -13.68
CA THR A 332 -20.42 -36.39 -14.21
C THR A 332 -20.35 -37.38 -15.37
N LEU A 333 -19.42 -37.18 -16.30
CA LEU A 333 -19.20 -38.11 -17.42
C LEU A 333 -18.71 -39.49 -16.93
N ALA A 334 -17.76 -39.52 -16.00
CA ALA A 334 -17.26 -40.78 -15.43
C ALA A 334 -18.36 -41.56 -14.70
N LEU A 335 -19.25 -40.87 -13.96
CA LEU A 335 -20.39 -41.49 -13.30
C LEU A 335 -21.39 -42.05 -14.31
N GLN A 336 -21.76 -41.26 -15.33
CA GLN A 336 -22.64 -41.71 -16.40
C GLN A 336 -22.07 -42.91 -17.17
N GLN A 337 -20.76 -42.92 -17.41
CA GLN A 337 -20.06 -44.02 -18.06
C GLN A 337 -20.06 -45.28 -17.17
N SER A 338 -19.82 -45.14 -15.87
CA SER A 338 -19.87 -46.25 -14.92
C SER A 338 -21.28 -46.83 -14.78
N GLU A 339 -22.32 -45.99 -14.68
CA GLU A 339 -23.72 -46.44 -14.62
C GLU A 339 -24.14 -47.18 -15.89
N SER A 340 -23.78 -46.63 -17.06
CA SER A 340 -24.07 -47.26 -18.36
C SER A 340 -23.32 -48.58 -18.51
N GLN A 341 -22.07 -48.65 -18.06
CA GLN A 341 -21.27 -49.87 -18.10
C GLN A 341 -21.85 -50.95 -17.18
N MET A 342 -22.25 -50.61 -15.95
CA MET A 342 -22.85 -51.58 -15.03
C MET A 342 -24.18 -52.13 -15.57
N ARG A 343 -24.99 -51.26 -16.20
CA ARG A 343 -26.23 -51.67 -16.88
C ARG A 343 -25.95 -52.61 -18.06
N LEU A 344 -25.01 -52.26 -18.94
CA LEU A 344 -24.61 -53.12 -20.07
C LEU A 344 -24.12 -54.50 -19.64
N ILE A 345 -23.30 -54.56 -18.57
CA ILE A 345 -22.83 -55.83 -18.01
C ILE A 345 -24.04 -56.67 -17.57
N ALA A 346 -24.96 -56.12 -16.79
CA ALA A 346 -26.13 -56.84 -16.32
C ALA A 346 -27.09 -57.27 -17.46
N ASP A 347 -27.29 -56.42 -18.48
CA ASP A 347 -28.15 -56.72 -19.64
C ASP A 347 -27.55 -57.79 -20.56
N SER A 348 -26.22 -57.96 -20.56
CA SER A 348 -25.53 -58.99 -21.36
C SER A 348 -25.62 -60.42 -20.78
N VAL A 349 -26.02 -60.56 -19.51
CA VAL A 349 -26.14 -61.87 -18.86
C VAL A 349 -27.52 -62.47 -19.19
N PRO A 350 -27.59 -63.71 -19.71
CA PRO A 350 -28.84 -64.41 -20.00
C PRO A 350 -29.49 -64.98 -18.71
N ALA A 351 -29.55 -64.16 -17.66
CA ALA A 351 -30.13 -64.48 -16.37
C ALA A 351 -31.06 -63.34 -15.98
N ASN A 352 -32.18 -63.64 -15.34
CA ASN A 352 -33.02 -62.64 -14.74
C ASN A 352 -32.28 -62.06 -13.51
N ILE A 353 -31.83 -60.81 -13.63
CA ILE A 353 -31.17 -60.07 -12.56
C ILE A 353 -32.08 -58.92 -12.16
N THR A 354 -32.56 -58.95 -10.94
CA THR A 354 -33.39 -57.88 -10.39
C THR A 354 -32.94 -57.49 -8.99
N PHE A 355 -33.30 -56.29 -8.58
CA PHE A 355 -33.21 -55.84 -7.19
C PHE A 355 -34.57 -55.31 -6.79
N PHE A 356 -35.06 -55.75 -5.64
CA PHE A 356 -36.25 -55.19 -5.01
C PHE A 356 -35.89 -54.69 -3.61
N ASP A 357 -36.50 -53.58 -3.21
CA ASP A 357 -36.27 -52.97 -1.90
C ASP A 357 -37.06 -53.69 -0.78
N THR A 358 -36.92 -53.21 0.45
CA THR A 358 -37.63 -53.73 1.62
C THR A 358 -39.16 -53.65 1.52
N GLU A 359 -39.70 -52.78 0.67
CA GLU A 359 -41.14 -52.65 0.40
C GLU A 359 -41.60 -53.61 -0.72
N ARG A 360 -40.72 -54.51 -1.19
CA ARG A 360 -40.97 -55.45 -2.29
C ARG A 360 -41.27 -54.72 -3.60
N VAL A 361 -40.59 -53.61 -3.87
CA VAL A 361 -40.69 -52.85 -5.12
C VAL A 361 -39.42 -53.02 -5.94
N PHE A 362 -39.53 -53.36 -7.22
CA PHE A 362 -38.36 -53.49 -8.09
C PHE A 362 -37.68 -52.14 -8.31
N ARG A 363 -36.38 -52.02 -8.00
CA ARG A 363 -35.57 -50.80 -8.30
C ARG A 363 -34.58 -51.01 -9.44
N PHE A 364 -34.18 -52.25 -9.68
CA PHE A 364 -33.34 -52.61 -10.81
C PHE A 364 -33.86 -53.88 -11.47
N VAL A 365 -33.83 -53.93 -12.78
CA VAL A 365 -34.09 -55.11 -13.60
C VAL A 365 -33.18 -55.06 -14.83
N ASN A 366 -32.65 -56.19 -15.26
CA ASN A 366 -31.96 -56.30 -16.53
C ASN A 366 -32.91 -56.69 -17.68
N ASP A 367 -32.45 -56.58 -18.92
CA ASP A 367 -33.27 -56.84 -20.11
C ASP A 367 -33.78 -58.29 -20.20
N ALA A 368 -33.01 -59.26 -19.68
CA ALA A 368 -33.45 -60.65 -19.60
C ALA A 368 -34.68 -60.80 -18.69
N ALA A 369 -34.70 -60.13 -17.53
CA ALA A 369 -35.86 -60.13 -16.65
C ALA A 369 -37.11 -59.51 -17.31
N LEU A 370 -36.95 -58.41 -18.06
CA LEU A 370 -38.05 -57.79 -18.80
C LEU A 370 -38.64 -58.73 -19.86
N THR A 371 -37.77 -59.44 -20.56
CA THR A 371 -38.16 -60.47 -21.54
C THR A 371 -38.96 -61.58 -20.88
N TRP A 372 -38.52 -62.05 -19.70
CA TRP A 372 -39.21 -63.11 -18.96
C TRP A 372 -40.56 -62.65 -18.40
N TYR A 373 -40.65 -61.40 -17.93
CA TYR A 373 -41.89 -60.84 -17.41
C TYR A 373 -42.87 -60.43 -18.53
N GLY A 374 -42.40 -60.24 -19.76
CA GLY A 374 -43.22 -59.78 -20.88
C GLY A 374 -43.74 -58.35 -20.73
N LYS A 375 -43.11 -57.53 -19.88
CA LYS A 375 -43.55 -56.19 -19.49
C LYS A 375 -42.46 -55.16 -19.81
N PRO A 376 -42.81 -53.96 -20.34
CA PRO A 376 -41.82 -52.90 -20.57
C PRO A 376 -41.25 -52.39 -19.24
N ARG A 377 -40.01 -51.87 -19.29
CA ARG A 377 -39.24 -51.48 -18.10
C ARG A 377 -39.99 -50.52 -17.17
N GLU A 378 -40.75 -49.60 -17.75
CA GLU A 378 -41.53 -48.57 -17.05
C GLU A 378 -42.68 -49.16 -16.21
N SER A 379 -43.15 -50.36 -16.56
CA SER A 379 -44.20 -51.09 -15.84
C SER A 379 -43.67 -52.14 -14.85
N VAL A 380 -42.34 -52.27 -14.76
CA VAL A 380 -41.66 -53.22 -13.88
C VAL A 380 -40.89 -52.47 -12.80
N VAL A 381 -40.04 -51.51 -13.20
CA VAL A 381 -39.29 -50.69 -12.25
C VAL A 381 -40.26 -49.77 -11.50
N ASN A 382 -40.04 -49.61 -10.20
CA ASN A 382 -40.90 -48.91 -9.25
C ASN A 382 -42.30 -49.51 -9.06
N HIS A 383 -42.53 -50.74 -9.51
CA HIS A 383 -43.77 -51.47 -9.26
C HIS A 383 -43.55 -52.63 -8.27
N PRO A 384 -44.57 -52.97 -7.45
CA PRO A 384 -44.49 -54.09 -6.52
C PRO A 384 -44.21 -55.43 -7.22
N VAL A 385 -43.35 -56.26 -6.64
CA VAL A 385 -42.98 -57.58 -7.16
C VAL A 385 -44.21 -58.46 -7.41
N GLN A 386 -45.21 -58.36 -6.53
CA GLN A 386 -46.48 -59.10 -6.66
C GLN A 386 -47.28 -58.72 -7.90
N GLU A 387 -47.29 -57.43 -8.28
CA GLU A 387 -48.04 -56.93 -9.43
C GLU A 387 -47.37 -57.36 -10.75
N VAL A 388 -46.04 -57.40 -10.76
CA VAL A 388 -45.26 -57.78 -11.94
C VAL A 388 -45.29 -59.29 -12.18
N LEU A 389 -45.06 -60.11 -11.14
CA LEU A 389 -44.97 -61.57 -11.26
C LEU A 389 -46.33 -62.27 -11.37
N GLU A 390 -47.41 -61.62 -10.93
CA GLU A 390 -48.77 -62.15 -10.91
C GLU A 390 -48.94 -63.41 -10.01
N VAL A 391 -50.20 -63.74 -9.69
CA VAL A 391 -50.55 -64.55 -8.51
C VAL A 391 -50.02 -66.00 -8.54
N PRO A 392 -49.88 -66.73 -9.66
CA PRO A 392 -49.30 -68.07 -9.62
C PRO A 392 -47.79 -68.11 -9.34
N ALA A 393 -47.02 -67.12 -9.82
CA ALA A 393 -45.57 -67.09 -9.64
C ALA A 393 -45.17 -66.44 -8.31
N TYR A 394 -45.86 -65.35 -7.92
CA TYR A 394 -45.58 -64.66 -6.67
C TYR A 394 -45.85 -65.56 -5.46
N GLU A 395 -46.91 -66.36 -5.45
CA GLU A 395 -47.20 -67.25 -4.32
C GLU A 395 -46.08 -68.26 -4.07
N LYS A 396 -45.50 -68.84 -5.13
CA LYS A 396 -44.35 -69.77 -5.01
C LYS A 396 -43.08 -69.09 -4.50
N LEU A 397 -42.84 -67.84 -4.91
CA LEU A 397 -41.60 -67.12 -4.59
C LEU A 397 -41.66 -66.30 -3.30
N SER A 398 -42.86 -65.90 -2.87
CA SER A 398 -43.06 -65.03 -1.70
C SER A 398 -42.41 -65.54 -0.41
N PRO A 399 -42.39 -66.85 -0.07
CA PRO A 399 -41.69 -67.32 1.13
C PRO A 399 -40.17 -67.11 1.05
N ASN A 400 -39.60 -67.25 -0.15
CA ASN A 400 -38.17 -67.02 -0.38
C ASN A 400 -37.84 -65.52 -0.33
N ILE A 401 -38.71 -64.67 -0.87
CA ILE A 401 -38.58 -63.20 -0.77
C ILE A 401 -38.59 -62.77 0.70
N GLU A 402 -39.48 -63.32 1.52
CA GLU A 402 -39.58 -62.98 2.95
C GLU A 402 -38.34 -63.37 3.73
N ARG A 403 -37.78 -64.56 3.46
CA ARG A 403 -36.52 -65.01 4.04
C ARG A 403 -35.34 -64.13 3.62
N ALA A 404 -35.30 -63.72 2.34
CA ALA A 404 -34.29 -62.78 1.87
C ALA A 404 -34.38 -61.42 2.56
N LEU A 405 -35.60 -60.91 2.75
CA LEU A 405 -35.83 -59.67 3.50
C LEU A 405 -35.63 -59.80 5.01
N ALA A 406 -35.51 -61.02 5.54
CA ALA A 406 -35.04 -61.28 6.90
C ALA A 406 -33.50 -61.33 7.00
N GLY A 407 -32.78 -61.11 5.89
CA GLY A 407 -31.32 -61.13 5.83
C GLY A 407 -30.73 -62.51 5.52
N GLU A 408 -31.54 -63.51 5.16
CA GLU A 408 -31.06 -64.84 4.79
C GLU A 408 -30.73 -64.91 3.28
N ARG A 409 -29.59 -65.49 2.92
CA ARG A 409 -29.31 -65.83 1.51
C ARG A 409 -30.09 -67.09 1.13
N VAL A 410 -30.99 -66.98 0.14
CA VAL A 410 -31.93 -68.06 -0.21
C VAL A 410 -31.65 -68.57 -1.61
N ALA A 411 -31.29 -69.84 -1.74
CA ALA A 411 -31.23 -70.55 -3.02
C ALA A 411 -32.44 -71.46 -3.18
N PHE A 412 -32.99 -71.54 -4.39
CA PHE A 412 -34.15 -72.38 -4.70
C PHE A 412 -34.09 -72.92 -6.14
N GLU A 413 -34.76 -74.05 -6.38
CA GLU A 413 -35.09 -74.51 -7.72
C GLU A 413 -36.60 -74.72 -7.79
N GLU A 414 -37.26 -74.06 -8.74
CA GLU A 414 -38.72 -74.06 -8.86
C GLU A 414 -39.15 -74.05 -10.32
N THR A 415 -40.31 -74.61 -10.59
CA THR A 415 -40.97 -74.47 -11.89
C THR A 415 -41.91 -73.28 -11.82
N ILE A 416 -41.59 -72.21 -12.54
CA ILE A 416 -42.29 -70.92 -12.48
C ILE A 416 -43.01 -70.67 -13.78
N ASN A 417 -44.25 -70.22 -13.67
CA ASN A 417 -45.08 -69.82 -14.79
C ASN A 417 -44.97 -68.32 -14.95
N TYR A 418 -44.29 -67.89 -16.00
CA TYR A 418 -44.10 -66.47 -16.27
C TYR A 418 -45.26 -65.90 -17.11
N PRO A 419 -45.53 -64.58 -17.06
CA PRO A 419 -46.63 -63.95 -17.80
C PRO A 419 -46.53 -64.07 -19.32
N ASP A 420 -45.35 -64.36 -19.87
CA ASP A 420 -45.14 -64.62 -21.31
C ASP A 420 -45.77 -65.95 -21.80
N GLY A 421 -46.41 -66.71 -20.92
CA GLY A 421 -47.12 -67.95 -21.22
C GLY A 421 -46.25 -69.21 -21.12
N GLY A 422 -44.95 -69.07 -20.80
CA GLY A 422 -44.01 -70.18 -20.63
C GLY A 422 -43.89 -70.65 -19.17
N SER A 423 -43.84 -71.97 -18.97
CA SER A 423 -43.33 -72.56 -17.72
C SER A 423 -41.84 -72.81 -17.89
N ARG A 424 -41.03 -72.30 -16.95
CA ARG A 424 -39.58 -72.46 -16.93
C ARG A 424 -39.16 -73.16 -15.65
N ASP A 425 -38.31 -74.17 -15.77
CA ASP A 425 -37.56 -74.66 -14.62
C ASP A 425 -36.44 -73.67 -14.35
N VAL A 426 -36.43 -73.08 -13.16
CA VAL A 426 -35.43 -72.09 -12.79
C VAL A 426 -34.65 -72.51 -11.56
N THR A 427 -33.38 -72.11 -11.52
CA THR A 427 -32.60 -72.02 -10.28
C THR A 427 -32.39 -70.56 -9.95
N GLY A 428 -32.73 -70.17 -8.73
CA GLY A 428 -32.72 -68.79 -8.30
C GLY A 428 -31.97 -68.61 -6.99
N GLU A 429 -31.34 -67.45 -6.83
CA GLU A 429 -30.71 -67.05 -5.59
C GLU A 429 -31.10 -65.62 -5.23
N TYR A 430 -31.57 -65.44 -4.00
CA TYR A 430 -31.82 -64.14 -3.40
C TYR A 430 -30.69 -63.80 -2.43
N ILE A 431 -30.05 -62.66 -2.67
CA ILE A 431 -28.89 -62.16 -1.93
C ILE A 431 -29.30 -60.85 -1.24
N PRO A 432 -29.47 -60.84 0.09
CA PRO A 432 -29.76 -59.62 0.84
C PRO A 432 -28.65 -58.58 0.65
N HIS A 433 -29.03 -57.33 0.44
CA HIS A 433 -28.10 -56.21 0.30
C HIS A 433 -28.27 -55.25 1.47
N VAL A 434 -27.17 -54.97 2.16
CA VAL A 434 -27.09 -54.01 3.26
C VAL A 434 -26.26 -52.81 2.85
N ASP A 435 -26.64 -51.63 3.31
CA ASP A 435 -25.86 -50.39 3.13
C ASP A 435 -24.58 -50.40 3.98
N ASP A 436 -23.75 -49.36 3.83
CA ASP A 436 -22.50 -49.16 4.60
C ASP A 436 -22.73 -49.10 6.13
N ARG A 437 -23.98 -48.92 6.58
CA ARG A 437 -24.38 -48.85 7.99
C ARG A 437 -24.96 -50.18 8.50
N GLY A 438 -25.00 -51.21 7.66
CA GLY A 438 -25.54 -52.54 8.00
C GLY A 438 -27.07 -52.60 7.99
N VAL A 439 -27.74 -51.61 7.42
CA VAL A 439 -29.20 -51.59 7.26
C VAL A 439 -29.57 -52.30 5.96
N LEU A 440 -30.51 -53.23 6.00
CA LEU A 440 -31.01 -53.93 4.82
C LEU A 440 -31.73 -52.95 3.88
N GLU A 441 -31.25 -52.81 2.66
CA GLU A 441 -31.89 -51.99 1.62
C GLU A 441 -32.85 -52.79 0.74
N GLY A 442 -32.60 -54.10 0.60
CA GLY A 442 -33.36 -54.97 -0.29
C GLY A 442 -32.64 -56.28 -0.56
N ALA A 443 -32.98 -56.93 -1.66
CA ALA A 443 -32.28 -58.13 -2.10
C ALA A 443 -32.11 -58.16 -3.62
N PHE A 444 -30.94 -58.64 -4.05
CA PHE A 444 -30.72 -59.02 -5.44
C PHE A 444 -31.30 -60.40 -5.69
N ALA A 445 -31.99 -60.55 -6.81
CA ALA A 445 -32.42 -61.84 -7.34
C ALA A 445 -31.64 -62.15 -8.61
N LEU A 446 -30.98 -63.30 -8.63
CA LEU A 446 -30.36 -63.89 -9.80
C LEU A 446 -31.09 -65.19 -10.10
N VAL A 447 -31.78 -65.27 -11.25
CA VAL A 447 -32.56 -66.45 -11.63
C VAL A 447 -32.14 -66.91 -13.03
N LEU A 448 -31.80 -68.19 -13.14
CA LEU A 448 -31.32 -68.85 -14.36
C LEU A 448 -32.36 -69.87 -14.84
N ASP A 449 -32.60 -69.91 -16.15
CA ASP A 449 -33.40 -70.95 -16.78
C ASP A 449 -32.55 -72.22 -16.94
N ILE A 450 -33.02 -73.32 -16.34
CA ILE A 450 -32.39 -74.64 -16.38
C ILE A 450 -33.25 -75.66 -17.12
N SER A 451 -34.27 -75.22 -17.86
CA SER A 451 -35.19 -76.10 -18.59
C SER A 451 -34.46 -76.94 -19.62
N GLU A 452 -33.60 -76.33 -20.45
CA GLU A 452 -32.77 -77.04 -21.44
C GLU A 452 -31.82 -78.03 -20.75
N ARG A 453 -31.18 -77.60 -19.65
CA ARG A 453 -30.28 -78.45 -18.86
C ARG A 453 -31.01 -79.69 -18.35
N LYS A 454 -32.21 -79.54 -17.77
CA LYS A 454 -33.02 -80.65 -17.26
C LYS A 454 -33.50 -81.58 -18.39
N GLN A 455 -33.88 -81.04 -19.55
CA GLN A 455 -34.26 -81.85 -20.72
C GLN A 455 -33.09 -82.67 -21.26
N VAL A 456 -31.90 -82.07 -21.34
CA VAL A 456 -30.67 -82.78 -21.75
C VAL A 456 -30.31 -83.87 -20.74
N GLU A 457 -30.41 -83.58 -19.45
CA GLU A 457 -30.14 -84.56 -18.39
C GLU A 457 -31.12 -85.75 -18.44
N GLU A 458 -32.40 -85.47 -18.64
CA GLU A 458 -33.44 -86.51 -18.76
C GLU A 458 -33.25 -87.36 -20.02
N SER A 459 -33.03 -86.74 -21.18
CA SER A 459 -32.78 -87.49 -22.43
C SER A 459 -31.51 -88.32 -22.37
N LEU A 460 -30.46 -87.85 -21.67
CA LEU A 460 -29.25 -88.61 -21.42
C LEU A 460 -29.51 -89.80 -20.48
N ARG A 461 -30.33 -89.61 -19.45
CA ARG A 461 -30.75 -90.68 -18.54
C ARG A 461 -31.49 -91.78 -19.30
N GLU A 462 -32.47 -91.42 -20.12
CA GLU A 462 -33.21 -92.37 -20.97
C GLU A 462 -32.29 -93.12 -21.93
N ALA A 463 -31.39 -92.40 -22.63
CA ALA A 463 -30.45 -93.01 -23.56
C ALA A 463 -29.50 -94.01 -22.88
N LYS A 464 -29.05 -93.70 -21.65
CA LYS A 464 -28.21 -94.59 -20.84
C LYS A 464 -28.97 -95.86 -20.45
N GLU A 465 -30.21 -95.74 -19.99
CA GLU A 465 -31.03 -96.90 -19.62
C GLU A 465 -31.26 -97.85 -20.80
N VAL A 466 -31.51 -97.31 -22.00
CA VAL A 466 -31.64 -98.10 -23.23
C VAL A 466 -30.32 -98.83 -23.57
N ALA A 467 -29.18 -98.14 -23.47
CA ALA A 467 -27.87 -98.73 -23.74
C ALA A 467 -27.51 -99.85 -22.74
N ASP A 468 -27.81 -99.66 -21.45
CA ASP A 468 -27.59 -100.66 -20.40
C ASP A 468 -28.48 -101.90 -20.61
N ALA A 469 -29.76 -101.70 -20.97
CA ALA A 469 -30.67 -102.79 -21.30
C ALA A 469 -30.19 -103.62 -22.52
N ALA A 470 -29.75 -102.95 -23.59
CA ALA A 470 -29.20 -103.62 -24.77
C ALA A 470 -27.92 -104.41 -24.44
N THR A 471 -27.05 -103.86 -23.59
CA THR A 471 -25.81 -104.53 -23.16
C THR A 471 -26.10 -105.79 -22.33
N ARG A 472 -27.09 -105.73 -21.42
CA ARG A 472 -27.54 -106.91 -20.66
C ARG A 472 -28.12 -107.99 -21.57
N ALA A 473 -29.03 -107.62 -22.47
CA ALA A 473 -29.61 -108.56 -23.43
C ALA A 473 -28.55 -109.23 -24.32
N LYS A 474 -27.54 -108.47 -24.78
CA LYS A 474 -26.39 -109.02 -25.53
C LYS A 474 -25.59 -110.02 -24.71
N SER A 475 -25.34 -109.71 -23.43
CA SER A 475 -24.56 -110.58 -22.54
C SER A 475 -25.30 -111.89 -22.24
N GLU A 476 -26.61 -111.80 -21.97
CA GLU A 476 -27.47 -112.96 -21.76
C GLU A 476 -27.57 -113.84 -23.02
N PHE A 477 -27.73 -113.23 -24.20
CA PHE A 477 -27.70 -113.94 -25.47
C PHE A 477 -26.37 -114.66 -25.71
N LEU A 478 -25.23 -114.00 -25.53
CA LEU A 478 -23.92 -114.61 -25.72
C LEU A 478 -23.64 -115.74 -24.71
N ALA A 479 -24.10 -115.59 -23.47
CA ALA A 479 -23.98 -116.64 -22.45
C ALA A 479 -24.82 -117.87 -22.82
N ASN A 480 -26.08 -117.67 -23.22
CA ASN A 480 -26.98 -118.74 -23.66
C ASN A 480 -26.45 -119.44 -24.93
N MET A 481 -26.04 -118.68 -25.95
CA MET A 481 -25.45 -119.24 -27.17
C MET A 481 -24.15 -120.00 -26.90
N SER A 482 -23.30 -119.52 -25.99
CA SER A 482 -22.09 -120.25 -25.60
C SER A 482 -22.43 -121.59 -24.94
N HIS A 483 -23.44 -121.62 -24.07
CA HIS A 483 -23.91 -122.87 -23.44
C HIS A 483 -24.51 -123.86 -24.46
N GLU A 484 -25.32 -123.37 -25.39
CA GLU A 484 -25.97 -124.20 -26.40
C GLU A 484 -25.01 -124.71 -27.48
N ILE A 485 -23.95 -123.97 -27.82
CA ILE A 485 -22.93 -124.43 -28.76
C ILE A 485 -21.95 -125.39 -28.09
N ARG A 486 -21.53 -125.12 -26.84
CA ARG A 486 -20.56 -125.95 -26.13
C ARG A 486 -21.08 -127.37 -25.89
N THR A 487 -22.37 -127.53 -25.63
CA THR A 487 -22.97 -128.85 -25.35
C THR A 487 -22.81 -129.85 -26.51
N PRO A 488 -23.27 -129.56 -27.75
CA PRO A 488 -23.04 -130.44 -28.90
C PRO A 488 -21.57 -130.48 -29.32
N LEU A 489 -20.81 -129.37 -29.19
CA LEU A 489 -19.40 -129.37 -29.56
C LEU A 489 -18.57 -130.32 -28.67
N ASN A 490 -18.80 -130.30 -27.35
CA ASN A 490 -18.18 -131.23 -26.42
C ASN A 490 -18.54 -132.68 -26.75
N ALA A 491 -19.77 -132.95 -27.20
CA ALA A 491 -20.16 -134.27 -27.67
C ALA A 491 -19.39 -134.67 -28.94
N VAL A 492 -19.28 -133.78 -29.93
CA VAL A 492 -18.52 -134.03 -31.17
C VAL A 492 -17.03 -134.28 -30.87
N ILE A 493 -16.42 -133.46 -30.01
CA ILE A 493 -15.03 -133.66 -29.57
C ILE A 493 -14.89 -135.01 -28.85
N GLY A 494 -15.79 -135.32 -27.91
CA GLY A 494 -15.76 -136.59 -27.19
C GLY A 494 -15.90 -137.81 -28.09
N PHE A 495 -16.83 -137.77 -29.06
CA PHE A 495 -16.97 -138.84 -30.06
C PHE A 495 -15.75 -138.93 -30.99
N SER A 496 -15.14 -137.80 -31.35
CA SER A 496 -13.92 -137.77 -32.17
C SER A 496 -12.74 -138.45 -31.45
N GLU A 497 -12.60 -138.25 -30.14
CA GLU A 497 -11.56 -138.88 -29.33
C GLU A 497 -11.73 -140.41 -29.25
N LEU A 498 -12.97 -140.86 -29.08
CA LEU A 498 -13.31 -142.29 -29.13
C LEU A 498 -13.00 -142.89 -30.52
N MET A 499 -13.27 -142.16 -31.60
CA MET A 499 -12.95 -142.61 -32.95
C MET A 499 -11.45 -142.77 -33.18
N LEU A 500 -10.59 -141.89 -32.65
CA LEU A 500 -9.13 -142.01 -32.78
C LEU A 500 -8.56 -143.29 -32.16
N LYS A 501 -9.27 -143.89 -31.19
CA LYS A 501 -8.91 -145.17 -30.54
C LYS A 501 -9.31 -146.40 -31.39
N THR A 502 -9.98 -146.19 -32.52
CA THR A 502 -10.35 -147.26 -33.46
C THR A 502 -9.34 -147.39 -34.61
N LYS A 503 -9.45 -148.45 -35.42
CA LYS A 503 -8.63 -148.61 -36.64
C LYS A 503 -9.11 -147.65 -37.73
N LEU A 504 -8.47 -146.48 -37.82
CA LEU A 504 -8.70 -145.49 -38.85
C LEU A 504 -7.61 -145.53 -39.93
N SER A 505 -7.98 -145.23 -41.18
CA SER A 505 -6.99 -144.91 -42.22
C SER A 505 -6.26 -143.60 -41.89
N ASN A 506 -5.07 -143.40 -42.46
CA ASN A 506 -4.28 -142.18 -42.22
C ASN A 506 -5.08 -140.89 -42.51
N ARG A 507 -5.87 -140.88 -43.59
CA ARG A 507 -6.72 -139.73 -43.96
C ARG A 507 -7.84 -139.49 -42.93
N GLN A 508 -8.49 -140.53 -42.45
CA GLN A 508 -9.55 -140.41 -41.43
C GLN A 508 -8.98 -139.96 -40.09
N ARG A 509 -7.84 -140.50 -39.67
CA ARG A 509 -7.16 -140.07 -38.44
C ARG A 509 -6.82 -138.58 -38.48
N GLN A 510 -6.35 -138.08 -39.61
CA GLN A 510 -6.03 -136.66 -39.77
C GLN A 510 -7.28 -135.76 -39.73
N LEU A 511 -8.38 -136.16 -40.36
CA LEU A 511 -9.64 -135.42 -40.29
C LEU A 511 -10.20 -135.35 -38.86
N VAL A 512 -10.17 -136.47 -38.13
CA VAL A 512 -10.65 -136.51 -36.73
C VAL A 512 -9.74 -135.70 -35.80
N SER A 513 -8.41 -135.73 -36.02
CA SER A 513 -7.46 -134.89 -35.29
C SER A 513 -7.69 -133.40 -35.52
N ASN A 514 -8.08 -133.00 -36.74
CA ASN A 514 -8.41 -131.61 -37.03
C ASN A 514 -9.69 -131.16 -36.30
N ILE A 515 -10.66 -132.04 -36.09
CA ILE A 515 -11.87 -131.75 -35.31
C ILE A 515 -11.50 -131.44 -33.86
N GLN A 516 -10.61 -132.24 -33.25
CA GLN A 516 -10.14 -132.00 -31.88
C GLN A 516 -9.34 -130.70 -31.72
N SER A 517 -8.54 -130.30 -32.72
CA SER A 517 -7.76 -129.07 -32.63
C SER A 517 -8.59 -127.81 -32.86
N SER A 518 -9.81 -127.95 -33.38
CA SER A 518 -10.65 -126.82 -33.83
C SER A 518 -11.87 -126.56 -32.95
N GLY A 519 -12.10 -127.37 -31.92
CA GLY A 519 -13.14 -127.16 -30.92
C GLY A 519 -12.51 -126.94 -29.55
#